data_AF-A0A2D8CGL0-F1
#
_entry.id   AF-A0A2D8CGL0-F1
#
_cell.length_a   1.000
_cell.length_b   1.000
_cell.length_c   1.000
_cell.angle_alpha   90.00
_cell.angle_beta   90.00
_cell.angle_gamma   90.00
#
_symmetry.space_group_name_H-M   'P 1'
#
loop_
_entity.id
_entity.type
_entity.pdbx_description
1 polymer ?
#
loop_
_entity_poly.entity_id
_entity_poly.type
_entity_poly.pdbx_seq_one_letter_code
_entity_poly.pdbx_strand_id
1 'polypeptide(L)'
;MSTLNQIRESISEQNAALNKSGEDYRNQTKEVKESSDLTEGAKNRRVNELELERDREYKKLQEQKANIINNGIKSLGKRVYSGSEVSNPIAFDQAVQSFANSSDEDLIRMLKTDPSEETKRAIYKASVISDNPKFKVLAEASEVFPKDKEKISDYFELQQDFGKLEPRTQKLSRRLFGETA
;
A
#
# COMPACT_ATOMS: atom_id res chain seq x y z
N MET A 1 17.41 3.90 -7.35
CA MET A 1 16.53 3.66 -6.19
C MET A 1 15.16 3.29 -6.74
N SER A 2 14.57 2.15 -6.33
CA SER A 2 13.28 1.67 -6.88
C SER A 2 12.10 2.50 -6.34
N THR A 3 10.98 2.53 -7.06
CA THR A 3 9.75 3.21 -6.61
C THR A 3 9.24 2.68 -5.27
N LEU A 4 9.35 1.36 -5.05
CA LEU A 4 9.03 0.75 -3.76
C LEU A 4 9.87 1.32 -2.61
N ASN A 5 11.18 1.44 -2.82
CA ASN A 5 12.09 1.95 -1.78
C ASN A 5 11.81 3.42 -1.45
N GLN A 6 11.48 4.25 -2.44
CA GLN A 6 11.08 5.64 -2.22
C GLN A 6 9.79 5.75 -1.38
N ILE A 7 8.81 4.87 -1.63
CA ILE A 7 7.57 4.80 -0.86
C ILE A 7 7.87 4.37 0.59
N ARG A 8 8.68 3.31 0.77
CA ARG A 8 9.10 2.83 2.10
C ARG A 8 9.82 3.92 2.91
N GLU A 9 10.74 4.65 2.26
CA GLU A 9 11.46 5.77 2.87
C GLU A 9 10.49 6.87 3.32
N SER A 10 9.57 7.28 2.44
CA SER A 10 8.55 8.29 2.77
C SER A 10 7.66 7.86 3.94
N ILE A 11 7.31 6.57 4.03
CA ILE A 11 6.53 6.04 5.16
C ILE A 11 7.38 6.01 6.44
N SER A 12 8.66 5.66 6.34
CA SER A 12 9.61 5.68 7.45
C SER A 12 9.77 7.09 8.02
N GLU A 13 9.89 8.11 7.18
CA GLU A 13 9.93 9.51 7.59
C GLU A 13 8.66 9.92 8.34
N GLN A 14 7.48 9.51 7.85
CA GLN A 14 6.22 9.77 8.55
C GLN A 14 6.14 9.05 9.91
N ASN A 15 6.66 7.83 10.02
CA ASN A 15 6.75 7.13 11.30
C ASN A 15 7.68 7.86 12.28
N ALA A 16 8.82 8.36 11.79
CA ALA A 16 9.74 9.15 12.60
C ALA A 16 9.07 10.46 13.08
N ALA A 17 8.32 11.14 12.21
CA ALA A 17 7.58 12.34 12.58
C ALA A 17 6.48 12.06 13.63
N LEU A 18 5.72 10.97 13.49
CA LEU A 18 4.72 10.53 14.46
C LEU A 18 5.34 10.25 15.83
N ASN A 19 6.46 9.52 15.85
CA ASN A 19 7.19 9.21 17.07
C ASN A 19 7.72 10.48 17.76
N LYS A 20 8.29 11.40 16.96
CA LYS A 20 8.79 12.68 17.45
C LYS A 20 7.68 13.54 18.04
N SER A 21 6.54 13.69 17.38
CA SER A 21 5.38 14.43 17.92
C SER A 21 4.92 13.88 19.28
N GLY A 22 4.90 12.55 19.42
CA GLY A 22 4.59 11.91 20.70
C GLY A 22 5.67 12.12 21.78
N GLU A 23 6.94 12.20 21.41
CA GLU A 23 8.05 12.50 22.32
C GLU A 23 8.05 13.97 22.76
N ASP A 24 7.89 14.89 21.83
CA ASP A 24 7.80 16.33 22.08
C ASP A 24 6.64 16.63 23.04
N TYR A 25 5.47 16.03 22.84
CA TYR A 25 4.34 16.12 23.77
C TYR A 25 4.69 15.64 25.19
N ARG A 26 5.37 14.49 25.30
CA ARG A 26 5.77 13.94 26.61
C ARG A 26 6.76 14.86 27.32
N ASN A 27 7.75 15.38 26.60
CA ASN A 27 8.77 16.27 27.13
C ASN A 27 8.15 17.60 27.60
N GLN A 28 7.33 18.25 26.77
CA GLN A 28 6.66 19.50 27.12
C GLN A 28 5.68 19.31 28.29
N THR A 29 4.93 18.20 28.32
CA THR A 29 4.03 17.89 29.44
C THR A 29 4.80 17.72 30.74
N LYS A 30 5.98 17.09 30.71
CA LYS A 30 6.86 16.94 31.87
C LYS A 30 7.34 18.30 32.37
N GLU A 31 7.85 19.15 31.48
CA GLU A 31 8.31 20.50 31.82
C GLU A 31 7.20 21.35 32.47
N VAL A 32 5.98 21.29 31.95
CA VAL A 32 4.82 22.00 32.52
C VAL A 32 4.49 21.49 33.92
N LYS A 33 4.49 20.16 34.13
CA LYS A 33 4.18 19.55 35.43
C LYS A 33 5.24 19.88 36.48
N GLU A 34 6.51 19.90 36.09
CA GLU A 34 7.65 20.18 36.97
C GLU A 34 7.88 21.67 37.21
N SER A 35 7.28 22.57 36.41
CA SER A 35 7.42 24.02 36.56
C SER A 35 6.99 24.51 37.95
N SER A 36 7.87 25.28 38.60
CA SER A 36 7.58 25.99 39.86
C SER A 36 6.74 27.24 39.66
N ASP A 37 6.68 27.75 38.44
CA ASP A 37 6.16 29.10 38.14
C ASP A 37 4.66 29.08 37.82
N LEU A 38 4.09 27.89 37.63
CA LEU A 38 2.69 27.69 37.30
C LEU A 38 1.89 27.15 38.48
N THR A 39 0.70 27.69 38.68
CA THR A 39 -0.29 27.09 39.59
C THR A 39 -0.83 25.79 39.02
N GLU A 40 -1.35 24.90 39.86
CA GLU A 40 -1.93 23.62 39.42
C GLU A 40 -3.03 23.79 38.36
N GLY A 41 -3.90 24.81 38.53
CA GLY A 41 -4.93 25.12 37.54
C GLY A 41 -4.37 25.67 36.22
N ALA A 42 -3.21 26.33 36.23
CA ALA A 42 -2.52 26.75 35.01
C ALA A 42 -1.81 25.56 34.32
N LYS A 43 -1.17 24.67 35.10
CA LYS A 43 -0.57 23.42 34.60
C LYS A 43 -1.60 22.56 33.87
N ASN A 44 -2.75 22.31 34.49
CA ASN A 44 -3.81 21.49 33.90
C ASN A 44 -4.34 22.08 32.59
N ARG A 45 -4.54 23.41 32.53
CA ARG A 45 -4.94 24.07 31.28
C ARG A 45 -3.88 23.92 30.19
N ARG A 46 -2.60 24.13 30.53
CA ARG A 46 -1.52 24.02 29.55
C ARG A 46 -1.34 22.59 29.05
N VAL A 47 -1.44 21.58 29.91
CA VAL A 47 -1.39 20.17 29.49
C VAL A 47 -2.54 19.82 28.54
N ASN A 48 -3.76 20.32 28.81
CA ASN A 48 -4.89 20.12 27.90
C ASN A 48 -4.68 20.79 26.54
N GLU A 49 -4.08 21.99 26.50
CA GLU A 49 -3.72 22.64 25.24
C GLU A 49 -2.70 21.82 24.45
N LEU A 50 -1.64 21.34 25.11
CA LEU A 50 -0.63 20.47 24.50
C LEU A 50 -1.23 19.17 23.96
N GLU A 51 -2.23 18.62 24.66
CA GLU A 51 -2.94 17.42 24.20
C GLU A 51 -3.73 17.68 22.92
N LEU A 52 -4.44 18.82 22.85
CA LEU A 52 -5.18 19.21 21.65
C LEU A 52 -4.24 19.52 20.47
N GLU A 53 -3.10 20.14 20.73
CA GLU A 53 -2.05 20.41 19.73
C GLU A 53 -1.49 19.09 19.17
N ARG A 54 -1.09 18.17 20.06
CA ARG A 54 -0.64 16.82 19.71
C ARG A 54 -1.68 16.09 18.86
N ASP A 55 -2.94 16.07 19.28
CA ASP A 55 -3.98 15.31 18.58
C ASP A 55 -4.21 15.81 17.15
N ARG A 56 -4.16 17.13 16.95
CA ARG A 56 -4.28 17.72 15.61
C ARG A 56 -3.09 17.38 14.73
N GLU A 57 -1.87 17.52 15.25
CA GLU A 57 -0.65 17.19 14.52
C GLU A 57 -0.59 15.70 14.19
N TYR A 58 -0.81 14.84 15.18
CA TYR A 58 -0.78 13.39 15.05
C TYR A 58 -1.80 12.91 14.03
N LYS A 59 -3.03 13.44 14.05
CA LYS A 59 -4.06 13.14 13.04
C LYS A 59 -3.60 13.53 11.63
N LYS A 60 -3.03 14.72 11.46
CA LYS A 60 -2.49 15.18 10.17
C LYS A 60 -1.39 14.26 9.65
N LEU A 61 -0.45 13.87 10.50
CA LEU A 61 0.64 12.94 10.15
C LEU A 61 0.10 11.55 9.79
N GLN A 62 -0.91 11.05 10.50
CA GLN A 62 -1.58 9.80 10.15
C GLN A 62 -2.27 9.86 8.78
N GLU A 63 -2.98 10.95 8.49
CA GLU A 63 -3.62 11.16 7.19
C GLU A 63 -2.58 11.24 6.06
N GLN A 64 -1.46 11.94 6.27
CA GLN A 64 -0.35 12.01 5.32
C GLN A 64 0.24 10.62 5.06
N LYS A 65 0.52 9.84 6.11
CA LYS A 65 1.00 8.47 5.99
C LYS A 65 0.02 7.59 5.21
N ALA A 66 -1.27 7.66 5.53
CA ALA A 66 -2.30 6.90 4.81
C ALA A 66 -2.36 7.28 3.33
N ASN A 67 -2.23 8.56 3.00
CA ASN A 67 -2.19 9.05 1.62
C ASN A 67 -0.96 8.52 0.86
N ILE A 68 0.22 8.50 1.49
CA ILE A 68 1.43 7.94 0.88
C ILE A 68 1.23 6.45 0.56
N ILE A 69 0.69 5.66 1.51
CA ILE A 69 0.41 4.24 1.33
C ILE A 69 -0.58 4.02 0.17
N ASN A 70 -1.73 4.71 0.21
CA ASN A 70 -2.79 4.55 -0.80
C ASN A 70 -2.30 4.95 -2.21
N ASN A 71 -1.56 6.06 -2.31
CA ASN A 71 -0.98 6.49 -3.58
C ASN A 71 0.11 5.54 -4.06
N GLY A 72 0.92 5.00 -3.15
CA GLY A 72 1.93 3.98 -3.44
C GLY A 72 1.30 2.72 -4.01
N ILE A 73 0.27 2.18 -3.36
CA ILE A 73 -0.47 0.99 -3.82
C ILE A 73 -1.09 1.24 -5.20
N LYS A 74 -1.73 2.40 -5.40
CA LYS A 74 -2.34 2.77 -6.67
C LYS A 74 -1.29 2.92 -7.79
N SER A 75 -0.14 3.52 -7.49
CA SER A 75 0.94 3.75 -8.44
C SER A 75 1.60 2.44 -8.87
N LEU A 76 2.00 1.60 -7.92
CA LEU A 76 2.58 0.28 -8.20
C LEU A 76 1.56 -0.63 -8.88
N GLY A 77 0.30 -0.61 -8.45
CA GLY A 77 -0.78 -1.35 -9.10
C GLY A 77 -0.95 -0.96 -10.58
N LYS A 78 -0.95 0.34 -10.89
CA LYS A 78 -0.97 0.82 -12.29
C LYS A 78 0.23 0.36 -13.10
N ARG A 79 1.42 0.31 -12.49
CA ARG A 79 2.64 -0.18 -13.15
C ARG A 79 2.52 -1.66 -13.53
N VAL A 80 1.80 -2.49 -12.77
CA VAL A 80 1.60 -3.91 -13.11
C VAL A 80 0.95 -4.06 -14.49
N TYR A 81 -0.12 -3.32 -14.79
CA TYR A 81 -0.88 -3.44 -16.05
C TYR A 81 -0.58 -2.34 -17.08
N SER A 82 0.45 -1.52 -16.86
CA SER A 82 0.86 -0.50 -17.82
C SER A 82 1.34 -1.12 -19.12
N GLY A 83 1.20 -0.38 -20.22
CA GLY A 83 1.59 -0.80 -21.55
C GLY A 83 1.08 0.19 -22.60
N SER A 84 1.28 -0.16 -23.88
CA SER A 84 0.85 0.65 -25.03
C SER A 84 -0.65 0.94 -25.02
N GLU A 85 -1.08 1.90 -25.83
CA GLU A 85 -2.51 2.14 -26.04
C GLU A 85 -3.20 0.86 -26.51
N VAL A 86 -4.40 0.63 -25.98
CA VAL A 86 -5.24 -0.50 -26.36
C VAL A 86 -5.98 -0.15 -27.64
N SER A 87 -5.99 -1.08 -28.59
CA SER A 87 -6.59 -0.86 -29.91
C SER A 87 -8.10 -0.54 -29.82
N ASN A 88 -8.79 -1.22 -28.90
CA ASN A 88 -10.20 -1.00 -28.59
C ASN A 88 -10.40 -0.83 -27.07
N PRO A 89 -10.43 0.42 -26.56
CA PRO A 89 -10.60 0.69 -25.14
C PRO A 89 -11.89 0.14 -24.54
N ILE A 90 -12.99 0.15 -25.30
CA ILE A 90 -14.30 -0.32 -24.84
C ILE A 90 -14.27 -1.84 -24.63
N ALA A 91 -13.75 -2.59 -25.62
CA ALA A 91 -13.61 -4.04 -25.50
C ALA A 91 -12.64 -4.43 -24.37
N PHE A 92 -11.56 -3.67 -24.20
CA PHE A 92 -10.61 -3.87 -23.11
C PHE A 92 -11.28 -3.68 -21.74
N ASP A 93 -12.05 -2.60 -21.54
CA ASP A 93 -12.73 -2.36 -20.27
C ASP A 93 -13.84 -3.39 -19.99
N GLN A 94 -14.54 -3.86 -21.02
CA GLN A 94 -15.49 -4.99 -20.89
C GLN A 94 -14.77 -6.28 -20.45
N ALA A 95 -13.61 -6.57 -21.03
CA ALA A 95 -12.80 -7.73 -20.64
C ALA A 95 -12.34 -7.60 -19.18
N VAL A 96 -11.86 -6.43 -18.76
CA VAL A 96 -11.46 -6.15 -17.37
C VAL A 96 -12.61 -6.41 -16.40
N GLN A 97 -13.82 -5.93 -16.70
CA GLN A 97 -15.01 -6.16 -15.87
C GLN A 97 -15.39 -7.64 -15.81
N SER A 98 -15.34 -8.34 -16.95
CA SER A 98 -15.60 -9.79 -17.01
C SER A 98 -14.60 -10.57 -16.16
N PHE A 99 -13.32 -10.23 -16.25
CA PHE A 99 -12.23 -10.89 -15.53
C PHE A 99 -12.26 -10.60 -14.02
N ALA A 100 -12.69 -9.40 -13.61
CA ALA A 100 -12.84 -9.07 -12.19
C ALA A 100 -13.82 -10.02 -11.48
N ASN A 101 -14.85 -10.48 -12.20
CA ASN A 101 -15.87 -11.41 -11.71
C ASN A 101 -15.50 -12.90 -11.92
N SER A 102 -14.39 -13.18 -12.60
CA SER A 102 -13.97 -14.56 -12.91
C SER A 102 -13.22 -15.21 -11.73
N SER A 103 -13.19 -16.54 -11.71
CA SER A 103 -12.42 -17.28 -10.71
C SER A 103 -10.91 -17.15 -10.96
N ASP A 104 -10.09 -17.29 -9.91
CA ASP A 104 -8.63 -17.24 -10.05
C ASP A 104 -8.12 -18.35 -11.00
N GLU A 105 -8.72 -19.55 -10.95
CA GLU A 105 -8.34 -20.67 -11.81
C GLU A 105 -8.65 -20.41 -13.29
N ASP A 106 -9.80 -19.80 -13.59
CA ASP A 106 -10.16 -19.45 -14.97
C ASP A 106 -9.20 -18.41 -15.56
N LEU A 107 -8.81 -17.41 -14.75
CA LEU A 107 -7.85 -16.38 -15.16
C LEU A 107 -6.45 -16.96 -15.37
N ILE A 108 -5.99 -17.85 -14.47
CA ILE A 108 -4.70 -18.54 -14.60
C ILE A 108 -4.71 -19.42 -15.86
N ARG A 109 -5.79 -20.15 -16.11
CA ARG A 109 -5.94 -20.95 -17.34
C ARG A 109 -5.86 -20.06 -18.57
N MET A 110 -6.58 -18.94 -18.57
CA MET A 110 -6.60 -18.00 -19.69
C MET A 110 -5.23 -17.40 -19.99
N LEU A 111 -4.46 -17.02 -18.97
CA LEU A 111 -3.06 -16.56 -19.15
C LEU A 111 -2.17 -17.60 -19.82
N LYS A 112 -2.45 -18.90 -19.60
CA LYS A 112 -1.70 -20.01 -20.20
C LYS A 112 -2.17 -20.36 -21.61
N THR A 113 -3.46 -20.17 -21.92
CA THR A 113 -4.05 -20.54 -23.21
C THR A 113 -4.07 -19.39 -24.24
N ASP A 114 -4.19 -18.15 -23.79
CA ASP A 114 -4.12 -16.93 -24.61
C ASP A 114 -3.17 -15.91 -23.96
N PRO A 115 -1.85 -16.02 -24.25
CA PRO A 115 -0.84 -15.17 -23.65
C PRO A 115 -0.70 -13.81 -24.35
N SER A 116 -1.74 -13.31 -25.02
CA SER A 116 -1.67 -12.00 -25.68
C SER A 116 -1.41 -10.88 -24.66
N GLU A 117 -0.68 -9.84 -25.09
CA GLU A 117 -0.35 -8.71 -24.20
C GLU A 117 -1.62 -7.95 -23.75
N GLU A 118 -2.66 -7.88 -24.58
CA GLU A 118 -3.94 -7.26 -24.22
C GLU A 118 -4.71 -8.11 -23.20
N THR A 119 -4.84 -9.43 -23.40
CA THR A 119 -5.48 -10.34 -22.44
C THR A 119 -4.76 -10.32 -21.09
N LYS A 120 -3.43 -10.44 -21.10
CA LYS A 120 -2.60 -10.36 -19.88
C LYS A 120 -2.82 -9.04 -19.14
N ARG A 121 -2.81 -7.90 -19.84
CA ARG A 121 -3.02 -6.58 -19.21
C ARG A 121 -4.43 -6.41 -18.66
N ALA A 122 -5.44 -6.92 -19.34
CA ALA A 122 -6.82 -6.90 -18.84
C ALA A 122 -6.94 -7.73 -17.56
N ILE A 123 -6.35 -8.93 -17.52
CA ILE A 123 -6.31 -9.80 -16.33
C ILE A 123 -5.54 -9.11 -15.19
N TYR A 124 -4.40 -8.47 -15.48
CA TYR A 124 -3.63 -7.74 -14.47
C TYR A 124 -4.41 -6.57 -13.89
N LYS A 125 -5.04 -5.76 -14.76
CA LYS A 125 -5.87 -4.63 -14.33
C LYS A 125 -7.02 -5.13 -13.46
N ALA A 126 -7.76 -6.16 -13.90
CA ALA A 126 -8.84 -6.78 -13.13
C ALA A 126 -8.37 -7.33 -11.78
N SER A 127 -7.16 -7.91 -11.72
CA SER A 127 -6.57 -8.48 -10.51
C SER A 127 -6.04 -7.44 -9.52
N VAL A 128 -5.82 -6.20 -9.96
CA VAL A 128 -5.30 -5.09 -9.14
C VAL A 128 -6.41 -4.16 -8.65
N ILE A 129 -7.41 -3.85 -9.49
CA ILE A 129 -8.44 -2.84 -9.21
C ILE A 129 -9.65 -3.39 -8.46
N SER A 130 -9.79 -4.71 -8.32
CA SER A 130 -10.89 -5.32 -7.59
C SER A 130 -10.79 -5.02 -6.09
N ASP A 131 -11.94 -4.89 -5.42
CA ASP A 131 -12.02 -4.74 -3.95
C ASP A 131 -11.31 -5.88 -3.21
N ASN A 132 -11.17 -7.03 -3.88
CA ASN A 132 -10.34 -8.14 -3.47
C ASN A 132 -9.28 -8.44 -4.55
N PRO A 133 -8.06 -7.90 -4.45
CA PRO A 133 -7.04 -8.11 -5.47
C PRO A 133 -6.65 -9.59 -5.58
N LYS A 134 -6.51 -10.08 -6.81
CA LYS A 134 -6.30 -11.50 -7.12
C LYS A 134 -4.81 -11.85 -7.14
N PHE A 135 -4.18 -11.83 -5.96
CA PHE A 135 -2.75 -12.07 -5.81
C PHE A 135 -2.30 -13.45 -6.32
N LYS A 136 -3.13 -14.50 -6.23
CA LYS A 136 -2.77 -15.80 -6.80
C LYS A 136 -2.57 -15.71 -8.32
N VAL A 137 -3.46 -15.01 -9.01
CA VAL A 137 -3.40 -14.81 -10.47
C VAL A 137 -2.13 -14.05 -10.85
N LEU A 138 -1.86 -12.92 -10.19
CA LEU A 138 -0.67 -12.11 -10.49
C LEU A 138 0.63 -12.88 -10.25
N ALA A 139 0.69 -13.71 -9.21
CA ALA A 139 1.89 -14.47 -8.91
C ALA A 139 2.12 -15.62 -9.91
N GLU A 140 1.09 -16.39 -10.25
CA GLU A 140 1.16 -17.38 -11.33
C GLU A 140 1.50 -16.72 -12.68
N ALA A 141 0.97 -15.52 -12.94
CA ALA A 141 1.31 -14.79 -14.13
C ALA A 141 2.78 -14.36 -14.17
N SER A 142 3.40 -14.07 -13.03
CA SER A 142 4.83 -13.73 -12.97
C SER A 142 5.74 -14.92 -13.35
N GLU A 143 5.27 -16.15 -13.13
CA GLU A 143 5.95 -17.38 -13.58
C GLU A 143 5.78 -17.60 -15.10
N VAL A 144 4.59 -17.28 -15.64
CA VAL A 144 4.33 -17.34 -17.09
C VAL A 144 5.05 -16.21 -17.85
N PHE A 145 5.17 -15.02 -17.23
CA PHE A 145 5.74 -13.82 -17.82
C PHE A 145 6.86 -13.24 -16.92
N PRO A 146 8.08 -13.82 -16.92
CA PRO A 146 9.15 -13.43 -16.00
C PRO A 146 9.56 -11.96 -16.07
N LYS A 147 9.41 -11.31 -17.24
CA LYS A 147 9.67 -9.86 -17.41
C LYS A 147 8.78 -8.96 -16.53
N ASP A 148 7.63 -9.48 -16.10
CA ASP A 148 6.67 -8.76 -15.27
C ASP A 148 6.89 -9.02 -13.77
N LYS A 149 7.81 -9.93 -13.40
CA LYS A 149 8.03 -10.37 -12.02
C LYS A 149 8.40 -9.23 -11.08
N GLU A 150 9.30 -8.34 -11.48
CA GLU A 150 9.76 -7.23 -10.63
C GLU A 150 8.61 -6.29 -10.27
N LYS A 151 7.85 -5.82 -11.26
CA LYS A 151 6.73 -4.89 -11.02
C LYS A 151 5.58 -5.54 -10.24
N ILE A 152 5.39 -6.85 -10.39
CA ILE A 152 4.41 -7.62 -9.60
C ILE A 152 4.91 -7.76 -8.15
N SER A 153 6.18 -8.11 -7.95
CA SER A 153 6.81 -8.21 -6.63
C SER A 153 6.71 -6.90 -5.87
N ASP A 154 7.05 -5.77 -6.52
CA ASP A 154 6.98 -4.44 -5.90
C ASP A 154 5.58 -4.13 -5.36
N TYR A 155 4.54 -4.42 -6.16
CA TYR A 155 3.15 -4.23 -5.75
C TYR A 155 2.75 -5.14 -4.57
N PHE A 156 3.20 -6.40 -4.60
CA PHE A 156 2.92 -7.37 -3.54
C PHE A 156 3.59 -7.00 -2.22
N GLU A 157 4.86 -6.63 -2.28
CA GLU A 157 5.63 -6.23 -1.10
C GLU A 157 5.00 -5.03 -0.42
N LEU A 158 4.60 -3.99 -1.18
CA LEU A 158 3.93 -2.84 -0.58
C LEU A 158 2.58 -3.21 0.05
N GLN A 159 1.80 -4.08 -0.59
CA GLN A 159 0.55 -4.59 -0.03
C GLN A 159 0.77 -5.45 1.22
N GLN A 160 1.87 -6.18 1.32
CA GLN A 160 2.25 -6.92 2.53
C GLN A 160 2.66 -6.01 3.67
N ASP A 161 3.49 -5.01 3.38
CA ASP A 161 4.04 -4.12 4.39
C ASP A 161 2.96 -3.19 4.97
N PHE A 162 2.06 -2.69 4.11
CA PHE A 162 1.15 -1.60 4.47
C PHE A 162 -0.31 -1.79 4.04
N GLY A 163 -0.59 -2.79 3.20
CA GLY A 163 -1.95 -3.12 2.78
C GLY A 163 -2.72 -3.90 3.85
N LYS A 164 -4.02 -4.09 3.59
CA LYS A 164 -4.88 -4.96 4.41
C LYS A 164 -4.95 -6.36 3.80
N LEU A 165 -3.80 -7.02 3.69
CA LEU A 165 -3.76 -8.40 3.17
C LEU A 165 -4.27 -9.38 4.22
N GLU A 166 -5.17 -10.27 3.80
CA GLU A 166 -5.52 -11.44 4.60
C GLU A 166 -4.27 -12.31 4.88
N PRO A 167 -4.16 -12.94 6.06
CA PRO A 167 -3.01 -13.78 6.43
C PRO A 167 -2.69 -14.90 5.42
N ARG A 168 -3.70 -15.44 4.73
CA ARG A 168 -3.51 -16.47 3.69
C ARG A 168 -2.76 -15.93 2.47
N THR A 169 -3.06 -14.70 2.06
CA THR A 169 -2.41 -14.00 0.96
C THR A 169 -0.98 -13.61 1.30
N GLN A 170 -0.72 -13.25 2.57
CA GLN A 170 0.63 -12.99 3.04
C GLN A 170 1.54 -14.23 2.95
N LYS A 171 1.03 -15.41 3.32
CA LYS A 171 1.74 -16.70 3.18
C LYS A 171 2.04 -17.04 1.72
N LEU A 172 1.08 -16.81 0.83
CA LEU A 172 1.23 -17.05 -0.60
C LEU A 172 2.34 -16.19 -1.21
N SER A 173 2.34 -14.90 -0.91
CA SER A 173 3.38 -13.98 -1.40
C SER A 173 4.78 -14.35 -0.90
N ARG A 174 4.94 -14.70 0.39
CA ARG A 174 6.23 -15.17 0.92
C ARG A 174 6.75 -16.42 0.19
N ARG A 175 5.85 -17.34 -0.20
CA ARG A 175 6.22 -18.53 -0.96
C ARG A 175 6.64 -18.22 -2.40
N LEU A 176 6.07 -17.18 -3.01
CA LEU A 176 6.23 -16.87 -4.44
C LEU A 176 7.31 -15.80 -4.71
N PHE A 177 7.56 -14.91 -3.76
CA PHE A 177 8.49 -13.78 -3.90
C PHE A 177 9.56 -13.70 -2.81
N GLY A 178 9.46 -14.51 -1.75
CA GLY A 178 10.50 -14.60 -0.74
C GLY A 178 11.61 -15.57 -1.14
N GLU A 179 12.86 -15.15 -0.93
CA GLU A 179 14.01 -16.06 -0.86
C GLU A 179 13.74 -17.13 0.22
N THR A 180 14.12 -18.37 -0.06
CA THR A 180 14.14 -19.47 0.90
C THR A 180 14.78 -19.00 2.21
N ALA A 181 14.13 -19.34 3.32
CA ALA A 181 14.64 -19.18 4.68
C ALA A 181 16.12 -19.59 4.82
#